data_AF-A0A5D2DD96-F1
#
_entry.id   AF-A0A5D2DD96-F1
#
_cell.length_a   1.000
_cell.length_b   1.000
_cell.length_c   1.000
_cell.angle_alpha   90.00
_cell.angle_beta   90.00
_cell.angle_gamma   90.00
#
_symmetry.space_group_name_H-M   'P 1'
#
loop_
_entity.id
_entity.type
_entity.pdbx_description
1 polymer ?
#
loop_
_entity_poly.entity_id
_entity_poly.type
_entity_poly.pdbx_seq_one_letter_code
_entity_poly.pdbx_strand_id
1 'polypeptide(L)'
;MSRRSTAEEKTTKFDPIYRNRLVNMLTETNPLYVLRQALCGVTLNIAVKARSLAIRWLLGASRKRLGRNMAFKLCFKLVDAANGSGDAIRKMEETHRMAEANRAFAHFH
;
A
#
# COMPACT_ATOMS: atom_id res chain seq x y z
N MET A 1 -63.57 -15.61 -28.92
CA MET A 1 -63.28 -14.91 -27.65
C MET A 1 -62.37 -15.80 -26.81
N SER A 2 -61.09 -15.47 -26.62
CA SER A 2 -60.28 -16.06 -25.54
C SER A 2 -59.06 -15.17 -25.28
N ARG A 3 -59.05 -14.50 -24.13
CA ARG A 3 -57.98 -13.61 -23.68
C ARG A 3 -56.90 -14.48 -23.04
N ARG A 4 -55.71 -14.57 -23.64
CA ARG A 4 -54.48 -14.92 -22.91
C ARG A 4 -53.80 -13.62 -22.50
N SER A 5 -53.98 -13.22 -21.24
CA SER A 5 -53.23 -12.13 -20.64
C SER A 5 -51.82 -12.60 -20.32
N THR A 6 -50.84 -12.09 -21.06
CA THR A 6 -49.42 -12.15 -20.73
C THR A 6 -49.20 -11.31 -19.48
N ALA A 7 -48.82 -11.95 -18.38
CA ALA A 7 -48.37 -11.26 -17.17
C ALA A 7 -46.99 -10.66 -17.48
N GLU A 8 -46.97 -9.36 -17.81
CA GLU A 8 -45.73 -8.59 -17.85
C GLU A 8 -45.23 -8.38 -16.42
N GLU A 9 -44.14 -9.08 -16.10
CA GLU A 9 -43.36 -8.93 -14.89
C GLU A 9 -42.81 -7.51 -14.83
N LYS A 10 -43.41 -6.66 -13.99
CA LYS A 10 -42.97 -5.28 -13.79
C LYS A 10 -41.65 -5.30 -13.02
N THR A 11 -40.53 -5.18 -13.73
CA THR A 11 -39.24 -4.89 -13.11
C THR A 11 -39.32 -3.49 -12.49
N THR A 12 -39.68 -3.43 -11.21
CA THR A 12 -39.63 -2.20 -10.41
C THR A 12 -38.19 -1.69 -10.44
N LYS A 13 -37.94 -0.59 -11.18
CA LYS A 13 -36.64 0.07 -11.20
C LYS A 13 -36.30 0.48 -9.78
N PHE A 14 -35.36 -0.25 -9.19
CA PHE A 14 -34.87 0.02 -7.84
C PHE A 14 -34.15 1.37 -7.87
N ASP A 15 -34.73 2.38 -7.19
CA ASP A 15 -34.23 3.74 -7.24
C ASP A 15 -32.74 3.79 -6.81
N PRO A 16 -31.85 4.39 -7.63
CA PRO A 16 -30.40 4.38 -7.38
C PRO A 16 -30.04 5.14 -6.09
N ILE A 17 -30.86 6.11 -5.69
CA ILE A 17 -30.71 6.86 -4.43
C ILE A 17 -30.96 5.96 -3.22
N TYR A 18 -31.99 5.11 -3.27
CA TYR A 18 -32.30 4.16 -2.19
C TYR A 18 -31.25 3.06 -2.10
N ARG A 19 -30.71 2.61 -3.24
CA ARG A 19 -29.59 1.66 -3.29
C ARG A 19 -28.33 2.22 -2.63
N ASN A 20 -27.94 3.44 -2.99
CA ASN A 20 -26.74 4.06 -2.41
C ASN A 20 -26.94 4.36 -0.91
N ARG A 21 -28.14 4.74 -0.47
CA ARG A 21 -28.44 4.97 0.95
C ARG A 21 -28.42 3.66 1.76
N LEU A 22 -28.99 2.58 1.24
CA LEU A 22 -28.95 1.27 1.90
C LEU A 22 -27.54 0.68 1.93
N VAL A 23 -26.78 0.83 0.84
CA VAL A 23 -25.38 0.42 0.80
C VAL A 23 -24.56 1.24 1.78
N ASN A 24 -24.70 2.57 1.81
CA ASN A 24 -24.01 3.43 2.79
C ASN A 24 -24.39 3.07 4.23
N MET A 25 -25.67 2.83 4.52
CA MET A 25 -26.10 2.37 5.85
C MET A 25 -25.43 1.05 6.22
N LEU A 26 -25.41 0.06 5.33
CA LEU A 26 -24.79 -1.24 5.58
C LEU A 26 -23.25 -1.17 5.68
N THR A 27 -22.60 -0.22 5.00
CA THR A 27 -21.15 -0.03 5.05
C THR A 27 -20.67 0.81 6.24
N GLU A 28 -21.44 1.82 6.66
CA GLU A 28 -21.11 2.69 7.79
C GLU A 28 -21.39 2.02 9.14
N THR A 29 -22.40 1.13 9.21
CA THR A 29 -22.68 0.37 10.44
C THR A 29 -21.75 -0.81 10.67
N ASN A 30 -20.95 -1.22 9.69
CA ASN A 30 -20.05 -2.36 9.84
C ASN A 30 -18.65 -1.88 10.27
N PRO A 31 -18.31 -1.97 11.58
CA PRO A 31 -17.02 -1.50 12.07
C PRO A 31 -15.84 -2.22 11.41
N LEU A 32 -16.01 -3.48 10.98
CA LEU A 32 -14.95 -4.23 10.30
C LEU A 32 -14.64 -3.66 8.92
N TYR A 33 -15.65 -3.13 8.20
CA TYR A 33 -15.45 -2.52 6.88
C TYR A 33 -14.70 -1.20 7.00
N VAL A 34 -15.10 -0.34 7.94
CA VAL A 34 -14.43 0.94 8.24
C VAL A 34 -12.98 0.71 8.68
N LEU A 35 -12.76 -0.26 9.58
CA LEU A 35 -11.43 -0.66 10.02
C LEU A 35 -10.58 -1.17 8.85
N ARG A 36 -11.13 -2.00 7.96
CA ARG A 36 -10.43 -2.50 6.77
C ARG A 36 -10.02 -1.37 5.82
N GLN A 37 -10.89 -0.39 5.61
CA GLN A 37 -10.65 0.73 4.69
C GLN A 37 -9.62 1.71 5.25
N ALA A 38 -9.68 2.00 6.55
CA ALA A 38 -8.67 2.78 7.27
C ALA A 38 -7.32 2.06 7.30
N LEU A 39 -7.31 0.75 7.59
CA LEU A 39 -6.11 -0.08 7.58
C LEU A 39 -5.45 -0.05 6.20
N CYS A 40 -6.23 -0.24 5.12
CA CYS A 40 -5.73 -0.23 3.75
C CYS A 40 -5.05 1.11 3.40
N GLY A 41 -5.66 2.24 3.80
CA GLY A 41 -5.10 3.58 3.60
C GLY A 41 -3.77 3.79 4.33
N VAL A 42 -3.68 3.35 5.59
CA VAL A 42 -2.48 3.46 6.41
C VAL A 42 -1.38 2.51 5.92
N THR A 43 -1.71 1.24 5.65
CA THR A 43 -0.74 0.22 5.20
C THR A 43 -0.18 0.54 3.83
N LEU A 44 -1.01 1.05 2.91
CA LEU A 44 -0.55 1.44 1.58
C LEU A 44 0.45 2.61 1.68
N ASN A 45 0.16 3.59 2.54
CA ASN A 45 1.02 4.76 2.73
C ASN A 45 2.38 4.38 3.35
N ILE A 46 2.38 3.49 4.34
CA ILE A 46 3.61 2.93 4.94
C ILE A 46 4.41 2.17 3.88
N ALA A 47 3.77 1.31 3.09
CA ALA A 47 4.43 0.54 2.04
C ALA A 47 5.01 1.43 0.92
N VAL A 48 4.36 2.55 0.58
CA VAL A 48 4.88 3.53 -0.39
C VAL A 48 6.08 4.28 0.20
N LYS A 49 6.01 4.69 1.46
CA LYS A 49 7.12 5.35 2.16
C LYS A 49 8.34 4.44 2.26
N ALA A 50 8.16 3.18 2.65
CA ALA A 50 9.23 2.18 2.71
C ALA A 50 9.91 1.96 1.35
N ARG A 51 9.12 1.77 0.28
CA ARG A 51 9.65 1.63 -1.09
C ARG A 51 10.45 2.85 -1.53
N SER A 52 9.95 4.04 -1.26
CA SER A 52 10.65 5.30 -1.61
C SER A 52 11.99 5.46 -0.86
N LEU A 53 12.07 4.96 0.38
CA LEU A 53 13.29 4.99 1.18
C LEU A 53 14.34 4.01 0.62
N ALA A 54 13.93 2.79 0.29
CA ALA A 54 14.81 1.79 -0.32
C ALA A 54 15.40 2.29 -1.66
N ILE A 55 14.57 2.89 -2.52
CA ILE A 55 15.02 3.47 -3.79
C ILE A 55 16.03 4.60 -3.56
N ARG A 56 15.79 5.47 -2.57
CA ARG A 56 16.72 6.55 -2.21
C ARG A 56 18.08 6.03 -1.74
N TRP A 57 18.10 4.98 -0.93
CA TRP A 57 19.35 4.38 -0.47
C TRP A 57 20.13 3.71 -1.61
N LEU A 58 19.45 2.98 -2.49
CA LEU A 58 20.06 2.39 -3.69
C LEU A 58 20.65 3.47 -4.62
N LEU A 59 19.91 4.55 -4.87
CA LEU A 59 20.40 5.67 -5.67
C LEU A 59 21.59 6.37 -5.03
N GLY A 60 21.53 6.62 -3.72
CA GLY A 60 22.64 7.21 -2.97
C GLY A 60 23.91 6.35 -3.00
N ALA A 61 23.76 5.04 -2.82
CA ALA A 61 24.87 4.09 -2.92
C ALA A 61 25.44 4.00 -4.35
N SER A 62 24.57 4.08 -5.36
CA SER A 62 24.98 4.04 -6.77
C SER A 62 25.75 5.30 -7.19
N ARG A 63 25.34 6.48 -6.71
CA ARG A 63 26.00 7.76 -7.03
C ARG A 63 27.42 7.86 -6.46
N LYS A 64 27.67 7.25 -5.30
CA LYS A 64 29.01 7.23 -4.66
C LYS A 64 30.05 6.44 -5.46
N ARG A 65 29.62 5.53 -6.35
CA ARG A 65 30.53 4.73 -7.16
C ARG A 65 31.11 5.58 -8.29
N LEU A 66 32.43 5.63 -8.40
CA LEU A 66 33.15 6.33 -9.48
C LEU A 66 33.26 5.45 -10.73
N GLY A 67 33.20 6.06 -11.92
CA GLY A 67 33.37 5.39 -13.22
C GLY A 67 32.17 4.52 -13.67
N ARG A 68 31.90 4.52 -14.99
CA ARG A 68 30.75 3.89 -15.70
C ARG A 68 29.43 4.67 -15.69
N ASN A 69 28.59 4.36 -16.68
CA ASN A 69 27.24 4.89 -16.83
C ASN A 69 26.36 4.51 -15.62
N MET A 70 25.43 5.40 -15.23
CA MET A 70 24.59 5.26 -14.04
C MET A 70 23.78 3.95 -14.03
N ALA A 71 23.31 3.51 -15.20
CA ALA A 71 22.57 2.25 -15.36
C ALA A 71 23.39 1.04 -14.88
N PHE A 72 24.67 0.96 -15.24
CA PHE A 72 25.55 -0.12 -14.79
C PHE A 72 25.80 -0.07 -13.28
N LYS A 73 26.01 1.13 -12.72
CA LYS A 73 26.19 1.30 -11.26
C LYS A 73 24.97 0.80 -10.49
N LEU A 74 23.77 1.12 -10.99
CA LEU A 74 22.51 0.70 -10.38
C LEU A 74 22.35 -0.83 -10.46
N CYS A 75 22.64 -1.42 -11.62
CA CYS A 75 22.52 -2.86 -11.84
C CYS A 75 23.42 -3.65 -10.88
N PHE A 76 24.68 -3.24 -10.72
CA PHE A 76 25.58 -3.82 -9.73
C PHE A 76 25.03 -3.70 -8.30
N LYS A 77 24.52 -2.53 -7.92
CA LYS A 77 23.95 -2.33 -6.58
C LYS A 77 22.67 -3.11 -6.34
N LEU A 78 21.86 -3.37 -7.38
CA LEU A 78 20.69 -4.24 -7.29
C LEU A 78 21.10 -5.70 -7.08
N VAL A 79 22.12 -6.18 -7.79
CA VAL A 79 22.67 -7.53 -7.59
C VAL A 79 23.27 -7.68 -6.19
N ASP A 80 24.07 -6.70 -5.74
CA ASP A 80 24.64 -6.69 -4.39
C ASP A 80 23.51 -6.75 -3.33
N ALA A 81 22.48 -5.92 -3.50
CA ALA A 81 21.34 -5.86 -2.58
C ALA A 81 20.51 -7.15 -2.59
N ALA A 82 20.34 -7.79 -3.75
CA ALA A 82 19.66 -9.08 -3.86
C ALA A 82 20.41 -10.20 -3.13
N ASN A 83 21.74 -10.12 -3.08
CA ASN A 83 22.60 -11.01 -2.30
C ASN A 83 22.69 -10.63 -0.81
N GLY A 84 21.89 -9.66 -0.34
CA GLY A 84 21.90 -9.19 1.04
C GLY A 84 23.16 -8.39 1.42
N SER A 85 23.85 -7.81 0.44
CA SER A 85 25.10 -7.09 0.66
C SER A 85 25.06 -5.67 0.10
N GLY A 86 26.02 -4.85 0.54
CA GLY A 86 26.23 -3.50 0.06
C GLY A 86 25.69 -2.39 0.97
N ASP A 87 26.09 -1.16 0.64
CA ASP A 87 25.89 0.02 1.50
C ASP A 87 24.42 0.33 1.79
N ALA A 88 23.52 0.01 0.86
CA ALA A 88 22.09 0.24 1.04
C ALA A 88 21.49 -0.71 2.09
N ILE A 89 21.92 -1.98 2.11
CA ILE A 89 21.47 -2.99 3.09
C ILE A 89 22.04 -2.67 4.48
N ARG A 90 23.34 -2.36 4.56
CA ARG A 90 23.97 -1.95 5.82
C ARG A 90 23.27 -0.75 6.46
N LYS A 91 22.85 0.22 5.64
CA LYS A 91 22.11 1.40 6.12
C LYS A 91 20.71 1.03 6.62
N MET A 92 20.03 0.09 5.97
CA MET A 92 18.76 -0.44 6.43
C MET A 92 18.90 -1.11 7.81
N GLU A 93 19.89 -1.97 7.98
CA GLU A 93 20.15 -2.67 9.24
C GLU A 93 20.49 -1.71 10.38
N GLU A 94 21.32 -0.70 10.10
CA GLU A 94 21.64 0.35 11.06
C GLU A 94 20.39 1.11 11.50
N THR A 95 19.54 1.52 10.55
CA THR A 95 18.27 2.19 10.88
C THR A 95 17.30 1.31 11.65
N HIS A 96 17.27 0.00 11.35
CA HIS A 96 16.45 -0.96 12.08
C HIS A 96 16.93 -1.10 13.52
N ARG A 97 18.24 -1.29 13.72
CA ARG A 97 18.86 -1.39 15.05
C ARG A 97 18.63 -0.12 15.87
N MET A 98 18.77 1.06 15.26
CA MET A 98 18.48 2.34 15.92
C MET A 98 17.00 2.44 16.30
N ALA A 99 16.09 2.00 15.43
CA ALA A 99 14.65 2.00 15.72
C ALA A 99 14.31 1.02 16.86
N GLU A 100 14.93 -0.15 16.91
CA GLU A 100 14.77 -1.12 18.00
C GLU A 100 15.29 -0.59 19.33
N ALA A 101 16.47 0.05 19.34
CA ALA A 101 17.00 0.70 20.52
C ALA A 101 16.09 1.82 21.03
N ASN A 102 15.44 2.55 20.11
CA ASN A 102 14.52 3.63 20.44
C ASN A 102 13.08 3.16 20.73
N ARG A 103 12.81 1.85 20.66
CA ARG A 103 11.47 1.30 20.90
C ARG A 103 10.97 1.59 22.32
N ALA A 104 11.88 1.61 23.30
CA ALA A 104 11.54 1.96 24.68
C ALA A 104 11.09 3.42 24.83
N PHE A 105 11.59 4.33 23.97
CA PHE A 105 11.22 5.74 24.00
C PHE A 105 9.89 6.06 23.32
N ALA A 106 9.36 5.15 22.51
CA ALA A 106 8.08 5.32 21.80
C ALA A 106 6.85 5.37 22.73
N HIS A 107 7.01 4.94 23.99
CA HIS A 107 5.96 4.96 25.01
C HIS A 107 5.88 6.27 25.80
N PHE A 108 6.80 7.22 25.57
CA PHE A 108 6.86 8.48 26.31
C PHE A 108 6.11 9.63 25.64
N HIS A 109 5.24 9.35 24.66
CA HIS A 109 4.54 10.35 23.85
C HIS A 109 3.04 10.03 23.78
#